data_AF-A0A847WMI9-F1
#
_entry.id   AF-A0A847WMI9-F1
#
_cell.length_a   1.000
_cell.length_b   1.000
_cell.length_c   1.000
_cell.angle_alpha   90.00
_cell.angle_beta   90.00
_cell.angle_gamma   90.00
#
_symmetry.space_group_name_H-M   'P 1'
#
loop_
_entity.id
_entity.type
_entity.pdbx_description
1 polymer ?
#
loop_
_entity_poly.entity_id
_entity_poly.type
_entity_poly.pdbx_seq_one_letter_code
_entity_poly.pdbx_strand_id
1 'polypeptide(L)'
;MADTLSQAEIDALLGNDNHDVEPETTSVMLEDLTEEQKDALGEIGNISMGTAATTLFTLLNQKVTITTPQVRVTTWDKLSSSYTRPCVAIKVEYREGLKGA
;
A
#
# COMPACT_ATOMS: atom_id res chain seq x y z
N MET A 1 -27.90 41.89 32.64
CA MET A 1 -28.46 42.11 31.29
C MET A 1 -27.43 41.55 30.33
N ALA A 2 -27.72 40.39 29.74
CA ALA A 2 -26.82 39.74 28.80
C ALA A 2 -27.01 40.42 27.45
N ASP A 3 -25.99 41.13 27.00
CA ASP A 3 -25.96 41.72 25.65
C ASP A 3 -25.74 40.57 24.67
N THR A 4 -26.84 40.01 24.17
CA THR A 4 -26.81 38.96 23.15
C THR A 4 -26.49 39.63 21.83
N LEU A 5 -25.24 39.52 21.38
CA LEU A 5 -24.82 39.93 20.04
C LEU A 5 -25.75 39.31 19.00
N SER A 6 -26.14 40.10 18.01
CA SER A 6 -27.03 39.63 16.95
C SER A 6 -26.31 38.60 16.08
N GLN A 7 -27.04 37.63 15.51
CA GLN A 7 -26.44 36.61 14.64
C GLN A 7 -25.70 37.21 13.44
N ALA A 8 -26.09 38.41 12.98
CA ALA A 8 -25.40 39.15 11.94
C ALA A 8 -23.99 39.65 12.37
N GLU A 9 -23.80 39.99 13.65
CA GLU A 9 -22.48 40.37 14.18
C GLU A 9 -21.61 39.14 14.44
N ILE A 10 -22.22 38.02 14.82
CA ILE A 10 -21.54 36.72 14.94
C ILE A 10 -21.03 36.28 13.57
N ASP A 11 -21.86 36.38 12.52
CA ASP A 11 -21.48 36.03 11.15
C ASP A 11 -20.38 36.96 10.61
N ALA A 12 -20.39 38.25 10.99
CA ALA A 12 -19.31 39.18 10.61
C ALA A 12 -17.99 38.89 11.33
N LEU A 13 -18.04 38.34 12.56
CA LEU A 13 -16.86 37.92 13.32
C LEU A 13 -16.33 36.54 12.88
N LEU A 14 -17.19 35.64 12.41
CA LEU A 14 -16.81 34.31 11.92
C LEU A 14 -16.50 34.28 10.41
N GLY A 15 -17.05 35.21 9.63
CA GLY A 15 -17.05 35.18 8.17
C GLY A 15 -15.74 35.57 7.47
N ASN A 16 -14.64 35.73 8.22
CA ASN A 16 -13.31 35.93 7.63
C ASN A 16 -12.39 34.70 7.78
N ASP A 17 -12.93 33.54 8.12
CA ASP A 17 -12.20 32.29 7.96
C ASP A 17 -12.40 31.77 6.53
N ASN A 18 -11.62 32.35 5.61
CA ASN A 18 -11.29 31.69 4.34
C ASN A 18 -10.45 30.44 4.69
N HIS A 19 -11.09 29.41 5.21
CA HIS A 19 -10.60 28.06 5.07
C HIS A 19 -11.14 27.59 3.73
N ASP A 20 -10.35 27.84 2.69
CA ASP A 20 -10.38 27.05 1.47
C ASP A 20 -10.57 25.60 1.88
N VAL A 21 -11.74 25.04 1.57
CA VAL A 21 -11.99 23.61 1.71
C VAL A 21 -11.19 22.96 0.57
N GLU A 22 -9.87 22.90 0.76
CA GLU A 22 -9.05 21.92 0.07
C GLU A 22 -9.73 20.57 0.32
N PRO A 23 -9.87 19.72 -0.71
CA PRO A 23 -10.37 18.39 -0.49
C PRO A 23 -9.37 17.76 0.48
N GLU A 24 -9.83 17.51 1.72
CA GLU A 24 -9.19 16.64 2.69
C GLU A 24 -8.82 15.37 1.93
N THR A 25 -7.60 15.34 1.45
CA THR A 25 -7.02 14.16 0.85
C THR A 25 -6.87 13.29 2.07
N THR A 26 -7.86 12.43 2.32
CA THR A 26 -7.78 11.38 3.32
C THR A 26 -6.50 10.63 3.00
N SER A 27 -5.42 11.05 3.64
CA SER A 27 -4.16 10.35 3.63
C SER A 27 -4.49 9.08 4.35
N VAL A 28 -4.86 8.06 3.58
CA VAL A 28 -4.95 6.70 4.07
C VAL A 28 -3.56 6.46 4.62
N MET A 29 -3.42 6.57 5.93
CA MET A 29 -2.25 6.15 6.67
C MET A 29 -2.15 4.67 6.34
N LEU A 30 -1.40 4.34 5.30
CA LEU A 30 -0.95 2.98 5.07
C LEU A 30 -0.20 2.65 6.35
N GLU A 31 -0.84 1.87 7.23
CA GLU A 31 -0.18 1.38 8.42
C GLU A 31 1.06 0.64 7.94
N ASP A 32 2.21 1.29 8.12
CA ASP A 32 3.47 0.70 7.75
C ASP A 32 3.60 -0.59 8.54
N LEU A 33 3.83 -1.69 7.82
CA LEU A 33 4.09 -2.98 8.43
C LEU A 33 5.24 -2.83 9.44
N THR A 34 5.09 -3.44 10.61
CA THR A 34 6.17 -3.48 11.59
C THR A 34 7.37 -4.24 11.02
N GLU A 35 8.56 -4.01 11.57
CA GLU A 35 9.76 -4.72 11.12
C GLU A 35 9.62 -6.24 11.32
N GLU A 36 8.98 -6.68 12.40
CA GLU A 36 8.67 -8.11 12.62
C GLU A 36 7.73 -8.67 11.55
N GLN A 37 6.72 -7.92 11.13
CA GLN A 37 5.80 -8.34 10.07
C GLN A 37 6.49 -8.41 8.70
N LYS A 38 7.38 -7.44 8.40
CA LYS A 38 8.19 -7.45 7.18
C LYS A 38 9.15 -8.64 7.15
N ASP A 39 9.78 -8.94 8.29
CA ASP A 39 10.68 -10.08 8.43
C ASP A 39 9.92 -11.41 8.22
N ALA A 40 8.76 -11.57 8.88
CA ALA A 40 7.90 -12.74 8.70
C ALA A 40 7.47 -12.94 7.23
N LEU A 41 7.07 -11.86 6.54
CA LEU A 41 6.75 -11.92 5.11
C LEU A 41 7.99 -12.26 4.25
N GLY A 42 9.15 -11.72 4.61
CA GLY A 42 10.42 -12.00 3.95
C GLY A 42 10.81 -13.47 4.08
N GLU A 43 10.68 -14.05 5.27
CA GLU A 43 10.99 -15.45 5.54
C GLU A 43 10.04 -16.39 4.80
N ILE A 44 8.73 -16.12 4.84
CA ILE A 44 7.73 -16.87 4.05
C ILE A 44 8.06 -16.80 2.55
N GLY A 45 8.42 -15.60 2.06
CA GLY A 45 8.79 -15.39 0.66
C GLY A 45 10.05 -16.17 0.27
N ASN A 46 11.06 -16.18 1.14
CA ASN A 46 12.32 -16.88 0.92
C ASN A 46 12.12 -18.40 0.81
N ILE A 47 11.34 -19.00 1.73
CA ILE A 47 11.01 -20.42 1.70
C ILE A 47 10.20 -20.75 0.44
N SER A 48 9.15 -19.98 0.17
CA SER A 48 8.25 -20.22 -0.97
C SER A 48 8.99 -20.15 -2.31
N MET A 49 9.91 -19.18 -2.46
CA MET A 49 10.73 -19.07 -3.67
C MET A 49 11.77 -20.18 -3.79
N GLY A 50 12.29 -20.72 -2.69
CA GLY A 50 13.15 -21.92 -2.73
C GLY A 50 12.42 -23.14 -3.29
N THR A 51 11.17 -23.36 -2.88
CA THR A 51 10.31 -24.40 -3.44
C THR A 51 10.03 -24.15 -4.93
N ALA A 52 9.68 -22.91 -5.30
CA ALA A 52 9.45 -22.55 -6.70
C ALA A 52 10.68 -22.78 -7.58
N ALA A 53 11.89 -22.42 -7.12
CA ALA A 53 13.15 -22.67 -7.83
C ALA A 53 13.36 -24.17 -8.07
N THR A 54 13.09 -25.00 -7.07
CA THR A 54 13.21 -26.46 -7.17
C THR A 54 12.21 -27.04 -8.18
N THR A 55 10.95 -26.60 -8.15
CA THR A 55 9.94 -27.02 -9.14
C THR A 55 10.31 -26.59 -10.55
N LEU A 56 10.79 -25.35 -10.73
CA LEU A 56 11.27 -24.88 -12.03
C LEU A 56 12.49 -25.66 -12.52
N PHE A 57 13.42 -26.03 -11.64
CA PHE A 57 14.53 -26.93 -11.98
C PHE A 57 14.01 -28.26 -12.53
N THR A 58 13.00 -28.87 -11.89
CA THR A 58 12.40 -30.11 -12.37
C THR A 58 11.70 -29.96 -13.73
N LEU A 59 11.02 -28.83 -13.96
CA LEU A 59 10.27 -28.59 -15.21
C LEU A 59 11.19 -28.22 -16.39
N LEU A 60 12.26 -27.46 -16.13
CA LEU A 60 13.15 -26.94 -17.16
C LEU A 60 14.43 -27.77 -17.32
N ASN A 61 14.70 -28.67 -16.38
CA ASN A 61 15.94 -29.45 -16.26
C ASN A 61 17.20 -28.57 -16.28
N GLN A 62 17.13 -27.40 -15.65
CA GLN A 62 18.22 -26.42 -15.59
C GLN A 62 18.32 -25.83 -14.19
N LYS A 63 19.55 -25.57 -13.73
CA LYS A 63 19.78 -24.94 -12.41
C LYS A 63 19.11 -23.57 -12.35
N VAL A 64 18.07 -23.47 -11.53
CA VAL A 64 17.41 -22.21 -11.20
C VAL A 64 17.90 -21.76 -9.82
N THR A 65 18.21 -20.48 -9.69
CA THR A 65 18.58 -19.87 -8.41
C THR A 65 17.70 -18.66 -8.19
N ILE A 66 16.93 -18.66 -7.10
CA ILE A 66 16.11 -17.53 -6.67
C ILE A 66 16.63 -17.08 -5.31
N THR A 67 16.90 -15.79 -5.19
CA THR A 67 17.42 -15.17 -3.95
C THR A 67 16.28 -14.65 -3.09
N THR A 68 16.61 -14.27 -1.85
CA THR A 68 15.66 -13.70 -0.90
C THR A 68 15.01 -12.42 -1.43
N PRO A 69 13.67 -12.30 -1.39
CA PRO A 69 12.98 -11.10 -1.81
C PRO A 69 13.15 -9.95 -0.80
N GLN A 70 12.91 -8.72 -1.25
CA GLN A 70 12.82 -7.55 -0.37
C GLN A 70 11.35 -7.15 -0.19
N VAL A 71 10.95 -6.88 1.05
CA VAL A 71 9.57 -6.48 1.39
C VAL A 71 9.49 -4.96 1.49
N ARG A 72 8.55 -4.35 0.76
CA ARG A 72 8.27 -2.91 0.80
C ARG A 72 6.77 -2.67 0.69
N VAL A 73 6.25 -1.75 1.49
CA VAL A 73 4.88 -1.25 1.35
C VAL A 73 4.88 -0.19 0.25
N THR A 74 3.95 -0.31 -0.71
CA THR A 74 3.81 0.64 -1.82
C THR A 74 2.36 0.71 -2.28
N THR A 75 2.02 1.72 -3.09
CA THR A 75 0.72 1.85 -3.75
C THR A 75 0.79 1.38 -5.20
N TRP A 76 -0.37 1.08 -5.79
CA TRP A 76 -0.49 0.71 -7.20
C TRP A 76 0.10 1.78 -8.13
N ASP A 77 -0.14 3.07 -7.86
CA ASP A 77 0.38 4.17 -8.67
C ASP A 77 1.91 4.28 -8.61
N LYS A 78 2.49 4.10 -7.43
CA LYS A 78 3.95 4.07 -7.25
C LYS A 78 4.56 2.85 -7.95
N LEU A 79 3.90 1.70 -7.87
CA LEU A 79 4.34 0.47 -8.51
C LEU A 79 4.32 0.60 -10.03
N SER A 80 3.21 1.05 -10.63
CA SER A 80 3.07 1.21 -12.08
C SER A 80 4.08 2.22 -12.64
N SER A 81 4.28 3.34 -11.96
CA SER A 81 5.24 4.38 -12.33
C SER A 81 6.70 3.90 -12.25
N SER A 82 6.99 2.88 -11.42
CA SER A 82 8.35 2.36 -11.25
C SER A 82 8.85 1.52 -12.43
N TYR A 83 7.95 1.00 -13.27
CA TYR A 83 8.31 0.17 -14.42
C TYR A 83 8.34 0.98 -15.71
N THR A 84 9.54 1.32 -16.18
CA THR A 84 9.75 2.13 -17.39
C THR A 84 9.86 1.29 -18.68
N ARG A 85 9.76 -0.04 -18.58
CA ARG A 85 9.92 -0.98 -19.71
C ARG A 85 8.71 -1.90 -19.79
N PRO A 86 8.37 -2.43 -20.98
CA PRO A 86 7.31 -3.43 -21.12
C PRO A 86 7.56 -4.62 -20.20
N CYS A 87 6.55 -4.99 -19.41
CA CYS A 87 6.61 -6.12 -18.47
C CYS A 87 5.35 -6.98 -18.60
N VAL A 88 5.49 -8.27 -18.28
CA VAL A 88 4.36 -9.18 -18.15
C VAL A 88 3.95 -9.22 -16.68
N ALA A 89 2.68 -9.00 -16.40
CA ALA A 89 2.10 -9.12 -15.07
C ALA A 89 1.27 -10.41 -14.97
N ILE A 90 1.40 -11.12 -13.85
CA ILE A 90 0.61 -12.33 -13.55
C ILE A 90 -0.13 -12.07 -12.25
N LYS A 91 -1.47 -12.08 -12.30
CA LYS A 91 -2.34 -12.01 -11.12
C LYS A 91 -2.82 -13.42 -10.77
N VAL A 92 -2.65 -13.81 -9.52
CA VAL A 92 -3.15 -15.09 -8.99
C VAL A 92 -4.00 -14.78 -7.76
N GLU A 93 -5.19 -15.35 -7.69
CA GLU A 93 -6.14 -15.14 -6.59
C GLU A 93 -6.18 -16.37 -5.68
N TYR A 94 -6.19 -16.13 -4.37
CA TYR A 94 -6.44 -17.18 -3.39
C TYR A 94 -7.91 -17.59 -3.43
N ARG A 95 -8.19 -18.89 -3.42
CA ARG A 95 -9.57 -19.39 -3.40
C ARG A 95 -10.16 -19.44 -2.00
N GLU A 96 -9.34 -19.67 -0.99
CA GLU A 96 -9.74 -19.83 0.41
C GLU A 96 -8.69 -19.25 1.36
N GLY A 97 -9.11 -18.90 2.58
CA GLY A 97 -8.24 -18.37 3.64
C GLY A 97 -7.95 -16.88 3.50
N LEU A 98 -7.09 -16.51 2.55
CA LEU A 98 -6.68 -15.12 2.33
C LEU A 98 -7.55 -14.47 1.25
N LYS A 99 -7.87 -13.19 1.46
CA LYS A 99 -8.53 -12.32 0.47
C LYS A 99 -7.71 -11.04 0.33
N GLY A 100 -7.50 -10.61 -0.91
CA GLY A 100 -6.84 -9.35 -1.23
C GLY A 100 -7.27 -8.90 -2.63
N ALA A 101 -7.56 -7.61 -2.78
CA ALA A 101 -7.98 -6.97 -4.02
C ALA A 101 -6.81 -6.23 -4.68
#